data_AF-A0A3M8FTM5-F1
#
_entry.id   AF-A0A3M8FTM5-F1
#
_cell.length_a   1.000
_cell.length_b   1.000
_cell.length_c   1.000
_cell.angle_alpha   90.00
_cell.angle_beta   90.00
_cell.angle_gamma   90.00
#
_symmetry.space_group_name_H-M   'P 1'
#
loop_
_entity.id
_entity.type
_entity.pdbx_description
1 polymer ?
#
loop_
_entity_poly.entity_id
_entity_poly.type
_entity_poly.pdbx_seq_one_letter_code
_entity_poly.pdbx_strand_id
1 'polypeptide(L)'
;MALTTRTTLPLILLAGAALIAFVIFVPSCDNAGGGAPEGLVRVDISDKEGNQHTFFLEPAINNESRFKGLSGRTSIDDDGGMIFVFPNAAVRKFVMRDCPIPIDIVYIDTGGRVIAAHAMLPEDPQGEDESDSAYEERLKRYSSRFATPLVIELQGGMIEKLGIDESVVLKVYGLDDLEKRVK
;
A
#
# COMPACT_ATOMS: atom_id res chain seq x y z
N MET A 1 48.17 18.70 -88.76
CA MET A 1 49.21 18.84 -87.71
C MET A 1 48.52 18.63 -86.38
N ALA A 2 48.57 17.42 -85.81
CA ALA A 2 49.62 16.90 -84.90
C ALA A 2 49.50 17.54 -83.50
N LEU A 3 49.53 16.85 -82.35
CA LEU A 3 49.65 15.43 -82.00
C LEU A 3 49.14 15.28 -80.55
N THR A 4 48.54 14.14 -80.26
CA THR A 4 48.42 13.34 -79.02
C THR A 4 49.10 13.81 -77.72
N THR A 5 48.42 13.67 -76.58
CA THR A 5 48.90 12.84 -75.45
C THR A 5 47.78 12.48 -74.48
N ARG A 6 47.71 11.19 -74.12
CA ARG A 6 46.78 10.58 -73.15
C ARG A 6 47.43 10.57 -71.77
N THR A 7 46.63 10.74 -70.72
CA THR A 7 46.96 10.29 -69.36
C THR A 7 45.69 9.76 -68.68
N THR A 8 45.87 8.68 -67.92
CA THR A 8 44.84 7.75 -67.42
C THR A 8 44.79 7.73 -65.88
N LEU A 9 43.65 7.22 -65.36
CA LEU A 9 43.35 6.68 -64.00
C LEU A 9 42.96 7.65 -62.85
N PRO A 10 42.25 7.19 -61.79
CA PRO A 10 41.36 6.02 -61.65
C PRO A 10 39.97 6.33 -61.03
N LEU A 11 39.10 5.32 -61.13
CA LEU A 11 37.80 5.17 -60.50
C LEU A 11 37.96 5.03 -58.97
N ILE A 12 37.37 5.92 -58.16
CA ILE A 12 37.23 5.73 -56.71
C ILE A 12 35.78 5.34 -56.42
N LEU A 13 35.57 4.05 -56.16
CA LEU A 13 34.35 3.52 -55.57
C LEU A 13 34.35 3.90 -54.07
N LEU A 14 33.50 4.84 -53.66
CA LEU A 14 33.18 5.06 -52.24
C LEU A 14 32.01 4.15 -51.88
N ALA A 15 32.32 3.04 -51.20
CA ALA A 15 31.34 2.17 -50.58
C ALA A 15 30.62 2.96 -49.46
N GLY A 16 29.33 3.24 -49.64
CA GLY A 16 28.48 3.81 -48.60
C GLY A 16 28.23 2.78 -47.49
N ALA A 17 28.78 3.04 -46.30
CA ALA A 17 28.46 2.26 -45.12
C ALA A 17 27.02 2.60 -44.67
N ALA A 18 26.10 1.64 -44.81
CA ALA A 18 24.76 1.73 -44.26
C ALA A 18 24.84 1.64 -42.73
N LEU A 19 24.57 2.77 -42.06
CA LEU A 19 24.43 2.85 -40.60
C LEU A 19 23.06 2.26 -40.23
N ILE A 20 23.02 0.94 -40.04
CA ILE A 20 21.84 0.27 -39.49
C ILE A 20 21.79 0.64 -38.00
N ALA A 21 20.92 1.60 -37.67
CA ALA A 21 20.59 1.92 -36.28
C ALA A 21 19.94 0.68 -35.65
N PHE A 22 20.71 -0.04 -34.85
CA PHE A 22 20.24 -1.14 -34.03
C PHE A 22 19.38 -0.54 -32.91
N VAL A 23 18.09 -0.41 -33.14
CA VAL A 23 17.13 -0.08 -32.09
C VAL A 23 17.11 -1.29 -31.16
N ILE A 24 17.85 -1.19 -30.07
CA ILE A 24 17.80 -2.17 -28.98
C ILE A 24 16.40 -2.04 -28.40
N PHE A 25 15.50 -2.93 -28.78
CA PHE A 25 14.22 -3.10 -28.12
C PHE A 25 14.53 -3.70 -26.75
N VAL A 26 14.76 -2.82 -25.77
CA VAL A 26 14.85 -3.25 -24.38
C VAL A 26 13.44 -3.69 -24.03
N PRO A 27 13.18 -4.98 -23.70
CA PRO A 27 11.91 -5.32 -23.11
C PRO A 27 11.82 -4.52 -21.80
N SER A 28 10.91 -3.54 -21.77
CA SER A 28 10.48 -2.95 -20.50
C SER A 28 9.81 -4.09 -19.78
N CYS A 29 10.52 -4.70 -18.84
CA CYS A 29 9.89 -5.53 -17.83
C CYS A 29 9.05 -4.59 -16.98
N ASP A 30 7.83 -4.30 -17.44
CA ASP A 30 6.78 -3.68 -16.64
C ASP A 30 6.29 -4.71 -15.62
N ASN A 31 7.16 -5.09 -14.69
CA ASN A 31 6.73 -5.51 -13.37
C ASN A 31 6.63 -4.24 -12.54
N ALA A 32 5.54 -3.49 -12.70
CA ALA A 32 5.10 -2.43 -11.79
C ALA A 32 4.64 -3.03 -10.44
N GLY A 33 5.49 -3.90 -9.88
CA GLY A 33 5.17 -4.88 -8.86
C GLY A 33 6.35 -5.05 -7.90
N GLY A 34 7.02 -3.96 -7.51
CA GLY A 34 8.03 -4.03 -6.44
C GLY A 34 7.44 -4.75 -5.22
N GLY A 35 8.13 -5.81 -4.75
CA GLY A 35 7.72 -6.54 -3.56
C GLY A 35 7.68 -5.63 -2.33
N ALA A 36 6.98 -6.05 -1.28
CA ALA A 36 7.05 -5.35 -0.01
C ALA A 36 8.47 -5.47 0.59
N PRO A 37 8.97 -4.45 1.31
CA PRO A 37 10.12 -4.62 2.19
C PRO A 37 9.93 -5.80 3.15
N GLU A 38 11.03 -6.37 3.61
CA GLU A 38 10.98 -7.54 4.50
C GLU A 38 10.12 -7.26 5.75
N GLY A 39 9.19 -8.16 6.03
CA GLY A 39 8.29 -8.04 7.19
C GLY A 39 7.06 -7.16 6.99
N LEU A 40 6.93 -6.45 5.87
CA LEU A 40 5.77 -5.63 5.54
C LEU A 40 4.85 -6.30 4.52
N VAL A 41 3.60 -5.85 4.48
CA VAL A 41 2.56 -6.32 3.55
C VAL A 41 2.26 -5.18 2.58
N ARG A 42 2.44 -5.44 1.28
CA ARG A 42 2.05 -4.47 0.26
C ARG A 42 0.54 -4.47 0.09
N VAL A 43 -0.05 -3.28 0.14
CA VAL A 43 -1.46 -3.03 -0.17
C VAL A 43 -1.55 -1.90 -1.17
N ASP A 44 -2.18 -2.16 -2.31
CA ASP A 44 -2.47 -1.11 -3.28
C ASP A 44 -3.91 -0.63 -3.12
N ILE A 45 -4.10 0.69 -3.10
CA ILE A 45 -5.39 1.36 -3.00
C ILE A 45 -5.57 2.22 -4.25
N SER A 46 -6.65 1.99 -4.99
CA SER A 46 -7.04 2.88 -6.09
C SER A 46 -7.91 4.01 -5.56
N ASP A 47 -7.51 5.26 -5.77
CA ASP A 47 -8.33 6.41 -5.43
C ASP A 47 -9.51 6.60 -6.40
N LYS A 48 -10.38 7.58 -6.13
CA LYS A 48 -11.55 7.88 -6.97
C LYS A 48 -11.21 8.37 -8.39
N GLU A 49 -10.00 8.85 -8.60
CA GLU A 49 -9.51 9.30 -9.91
C GLU A 49 -8.89 8.14 -10.70
N GLY A 50 -8.73 6.98 -10.08
CA GLY A 50 -8.11 5.80 -10.65
C GLY A 50 -6.59 5.76 -10.49
N ASN A 51 -5.99 6.68 -9.73
CA ASN A 51 -4.57 6.60 -9.41
C ASN A 51 -4.34 5.51 -8.36
N GLN A 52 -3.24 4.79 -8.52
CA GLN A 52 -2.86 3.71 -7.61
C GLN A 52 -1.86 4.23 -6.58
N HIS A 53 -2.17 4.03 -5.30
CA HIS A 53 -1.32 4.36 -4.16
C HIS A 53 -0.84 3.06 -3.51
N THR A 54 0.46 2.93 -3.28
CA THR A 54 1.06 1.73 -2.68
C THR A 54 1.35 2.01 -1.21
N PHE A 55 0.95 1.09 -0.34
CA PHE A 55 1.24 1.12 1.09
C PHE A 55 2.02 -0.13 1.50
N PHE A 56 2.86 0.01 2.52
CA PHE A 56 3.60 -1.06 3.16
C PHE A 56 3.21 -1.15 4.64
N LEU A 57 2.34 -2.12 4.94
CA LEU A 57 1.67 -2.21 6.23
C LEU A 57 2.32 -3.29 7.12
N GLU A 58 2.48 -2.98 8.40
CA GLU A 58 2.93 -3.94 9.38
C GLU A 58 1.83 -4.98 9.67
N PRO A 59 2.15 -6.29 9.71
CA PRO A 59 1.14 -7.33 9.93
C PRO A 59 0.82 -7.55 11.42
N ALA A 60 -0.44 -7.38 11.81
CA ALA A 60 -1.01 -7.77 13.10
C ALA A 60 -1.77 -9.11 12.99
N ILE A 61 -1.05 -10.21 13.21
CA ILE A 61 -1.52 -11.58 12.94
C ILE A 61 -1.66 -12.44 14.20
N ASN A 62 -1.44 -11.89 15.38
CA ASN A 62 -1.65 -12.57 16.67
C ASN A 62 -2.33 -11.65 17.69
N ASN A 63 -2.80 -12.18 18.82
CA ASN A 63 -3.57 -11.38 19.79
C ASN A 63 -2.78 -10.18 20.34
N GLU A 64 -1.48 -10.34 20.60
CA GLU A 64 -0.63 -9.26 21.14
C GLU A 64 -0.50 -8.11 20.14
N SER A 65 -0.11 -8.41 18.89
CA SER A 65 0.00 -7.41 17.83
C SER A 65 -1.34 -6.75 17.51
N ARG A 66 -2.45 -7.50 17.49
CA ARG A 66 -3.80 -6.96 17.28
C ARG A 66 -4.26 -6.08 18.44
N PHE A 67 -3.91 -6.43 19.69
CA PHE A 67 -4.25 -5.63 20.85
C PHE A 67 -3.43 -4.33 20.90
N LYS A 68 -2.15 -4.40 20.53
CA LYS A 68 -1.26 -3.24 20.46
C LYS A 68 -1.65 -2.27 19.35
N GLY A 69 -1.92 -2.77 18.14
CA GLY A 69 -2.21 -1.91 16.99
C GLY A 69 -1.13 -0.83 16.78
N LEU A 70 -1.56 0.38 16.45
CA LEU A 70 -0.71 1.58 16.36
C LEU A 70 -0.57 2.36 17.69
N SER A 71 -0.98 1.80 18.83
CA SER A 71 -0.89 2.46 20.14
C SER A 71 0.53 2.95 20.43
N GLY A 72 0.64 4.15 21.00
CA GLY A 72 1.89 4.80 21.41
C GLY A 72 2.71 5.41 20.26
N ARG A 73 2.28 5.29 19.00
CA ARG A 73 2.99 5.90 17.88
C ARG A 73 2.79 7.40 17.82
N THR A 74 3.87 8.12 17.58
CA THR A 74 3.89 9.58 17.40
C THR A 74 3.93 10.00 15.93
N SER A 75 4.15 9.05 15.02
CA SER A 75 4.09 9.24 13.57
C SER A 75 3.80 7.90 12.86
N ILE A 76 3.27 8.01 11.65
CA ILE A 76 3.07 6.92 10.68
C ILE A 76 3.55 7.48 9.35
N ASP A 77 4.33 6.70 8.60
CA ASP A 77 4.82 7.09 7.27
C ASP A 77 3.65 7.30 6.30
N ASP A 78 3.84 8.14 5.29
CA ASP A 78 2.77 8.50 4.33
C ASP A 78 2.26 7.28 3.54
N ASP A 79 3.10 6.27 3.32
CA ASP A 79 2.80 4.97 2.71
C ASP A 79 2.83 3.82 3.73
N GLY A 80 2.83 4.14 5.04
CA GLY A 80 2.87 3.18 6.13
C GLY A 80 1.51 2.91 6.78
N GLY A 81 1.52 2.00 7.75
CA GLY A 81 0.36 1.67 8.55
C GLY A 81 0.40 0.23 9.06
N MET A 82 -0.78 -0.33 9.34
CA MET A 82 -0.91 -1.69 9.86
C MET A 82 -2.06 -2.45 9.18
N ILE A 83 -1.87 -3.75 8.96
CA ILE A 83 -2.92 -4.67 8.50
C ILE A 83 -3.19 -5.74 9.56
N PHE A 84 -4.44 -5.83 9.98
CA PHE A 84 -4.93 -6.83 10.91
C PHE A 84 -5.54 -7.98 10.12
N VAL A 85 -5.03 -9.19 10.35
CA VAL A 85 -5.58 -10.41 9.76
C VAL A 85 -6.09 -11.32 10.86
N PHE A 86 -7.33 -11.75 10.71
CA PHE A 86 -8.02 -12.60 11.65
C PHE A 86 -8.27 -13.99 11.06
N PRO A 87 -8.29 -15.06 11.88
CA PRO A 87 -8.52 -16.41 11.38
C PRO A 87 -9.97 -16.67 10.95
N ASN A 88 -10.88 -15.73 11.22
CA ASN A 88 -12.29 -15.83 10.88
C ASN A 88 -12.88 -14.46 10.50
N ALA A 89 -13.97 -14.47 9.74
CA ALA A 89 -14.78 -13.28 9.53
C ALA A 89 -15.73 -13.07 10.71
N ALA A 90 -15.68 -11.90 11.34
CA ALA A 90 -16.61 -11.50 12.41
C ALA A 90 -16.77 -9.98 12.42
N VAL A 91 -17.81 -9.47 13.07
CA VAL A 91 -17.92 -8.02 13.29
C VAL A 91 -16.80 -7.60 14.23
N ARG A 92 -15.95 -6.69 13.77
CA ARG A 92 -14.78 -6.19 14.51
C ARG A 92 -15.10 -4.82 15.10
N LYS A 93 -14.54 -4.55 16.28
CA LYS A 93 -14.60 -3.24 16.92
C LYS A 93 -13.20 -2.84 17.36
N PHE A 94 -12.81 -1.63 17.01
CA PHE A 94 -11.52 -1.02 17.35
C PHE A 94 -11.72 0.22 18.19
N VAL A 95 -10.67 0.63 18.89
CA VAL A 95 -10.63 1.78 19.80
C VAL A 95 -9.32 2.54 19.61
N MET A 96 -9.27 3.78 20.06
CA MET A 96 -8.08 4.64 20.03
C MET A 96 -7.28 4.58 21.33
N ARG A 97 -7.05 3.37 21.85
CA ARG A 97 -6.30 3.19 23.11
C ARG A 97 -4.88 3.70 22.95
N ASP A 98 -4.50 4.69 23.77
CA ASP A 98 -3.15 5.25 23.81
C ASP A 98 -2.62 5.66 22.43
N CYS A 99 -3.49 6.13 21.54
CA CYS A 99 -3.12 6.60 20.19
C CYS A 99 -3.06 8.15 20.17
N PRO A 100 -1.88 8.78 20.31
CA PRO A 100 -1.77 10.23 20.44
C PRO A 100 -1.89 10.98 19.09
N ILE A 101 -1.96 10.26 17.97
CA ILE A 101 -2.12 10.83 16.62
C ILE A 101 -3.40 10.29 15.96
N PRO A 102 -4.03 11.07 15.07
CA PRO A 102 -5.16 10.59 14.28
C PRO A 102 -4.78 9.41 13.38
N ILE A 103 -5.67 8.43 13.29
CA ILE A 103 -5.55 7.30 12.35
C ILE A 103 -6.88 7.07 11.65
N ASP A 104 -6.81 6.54 10.44
CA ASP A 104 -7.96 6.11 9.68
C ASP A 104 -8.04 4.60 9.69
N ILE A 105 -9.20 4.05 10.03
CA ILE A 105 -9.44 2.59 10.00
C ILE A 105 -10.34 2.23 8.82
N VAL A 106 -9.96 1.20 8.08
CA VAL A 106 -10.69 0.71 6.92
C VAL A 106 -10.90 -0.80 7.08
N TYR A 107 -12.16 -1.21 7.09
CA TYR A 107 -12.57 -2.61 7.13
C TYR A 107 -12.79 -3.09 5.71
N ILE A 108 -12.20 -4.24 5.35
CA ILE A 108 -12.28 -4.78 3.99
C ILE A 108 -12.77 -6.23 3.99
N ASP A 109 -13.52 -6.65 2.98
CA ASP A 109 -13.89 -8.07 2.82
C ASP A 109 -12.74 -8.91 2.23
N THR A 110 -12.96 -10.22 2.07
CA THR A 110 -11.94 -11.13 1.49
C THR A 110 -11.67 -10.88 0.01
N GLY A 111 -12.55 -10.13 -0.67
CA GLY A 111 -12.35 -9.66 -2.04
C GLY A 111 -11.60 -8.32 -2.12
N GLY A 112 -11.21 -7.75 -0.98
CA GLY A 112 -10.52 -6.47 -0.88
C GLY A 112 -11.45 -5.25 -0.95
N ARG A 113 -12.77 -5.42 -0.98
CA ARG A 113 -13.72 -4.29 -1.03
C ARG A 113 -13.85 -3.65 0.35
N VAL A 114 -13.90 -2.33 0.39
CA VAL A 114 -14.21 -1.59 1.63
C VAL A 114 -15.66 -1.83 2.03
N ILE A 115 -15.89 -2.17 3.31
CA ILE A 115 -17.23 -2.39 3.87
C ILE A 115 -17.60 -1.39 4.97
N ALA A 116 -16.59 -0.73 5.55
CA ALA A 116 -16.74 0.38 6.47
C ALA A 116 -15.39 1.11 6.60
N ALA A 117 -15.42 2.40 6.86
CA ALA A 117 -14.24 3.18 7.17
C ALA A 117 -14.59 4.27 8.20
N HIS A 118 -13.64 4.62 9.06
CA HIS A 118 -13.82 5.68 10.06
C HIS A 118 -12.53 6.48 10.22
N ALA A 119 -12.64 7.80 10.22
CA ALA A 119 -11.59 8.66 10.74
C ALA A 119 -11.64 8.62 12.27
N MET A 120 -10.51 8.34 12.92
CA MET A 120 -10.42 8.19 14.37
C MET A 120 -9.47 9.23 14.95
N LEU A 121 -9.96 9.97 15.94
CA LEU A 121 -9.20 11.01 16.63
C LEU A 121 -8.65 10.47 17.96
N PRO A 122 -7.52 11.02 18.46
CA PRO A 122 -7.03 10.73 19.80
C PRO A 122 -8.10 10.95 20.86
N GLU A 123 -8.13 10.06 21.85
CA GLU A 123 -8.95 10.16 23.06
C GLU A 123 -8.09 10.70 24.21
N ASP A 124 -8.73 11.21 25.27
CA ASP A 124 -8.00 11.61 26.47
C ASP A 124 -7.25 10.41 27.07
N PRO A 125 -5.97 10.59 27.47
CA PRO A 125 -5.19 9.52 28.10
C PRO A 125 -5.85 9.04 29.39
N GLN A 126 -5.50 7.82 29.82
CA GLN A 126 -5.97 7.29 31.09
C GLN A 126 -5.59 8.22 32.24
N GLY A 127 -6.56 8.55 33.10
CA GLY A 127 -6.32 9.38 34.28
C GLY A 127 -5.50 8.63 35.35
N GLU A 128 -4.75 9.35 36.19
CA GLU A 128 -3.94 8.75 37.27
C GLU A 128 -4.77 7.89 38.26
N ASP A 129 -6.01 8.31 38.53
CA ASP A 129 -6.94 7.61 39.42
C ASP A 129 -7.95 6.71 38.66
N GLU A 130 -7.83 6.59 37.34
CA GLU A 130 -8.73 5.81 36.49
C GLU A 130 -8.28 4.34 36.42
N SER A 131 -9.14 3.40 36.81
CA SER A 131 -8.85 1.98 36.63
C SER A 131 -8.84 1.58 35.15
N ASP A 132 -8.05 0.57 34.78
CA ASP A 132 -7.99 0.05 33.40
C ASP A 132 -9.36 -0.29 32.82
N SER A 133 -10.24 -0.90 33.63
CA SER A 133 -11.59 -1.24 33.17
C SER A 133 -12.44 -0.01 32.84
N ALA A 134 -12.31 1.06 33.63
CA ALA A 134 -13.04 2.30 33.41
C ALA A 134 -12.53 3.01 32.13
N TYR A 135 -11.20 3.02 31.94
CA TYR A 135 -10.58 3.53 30.73
C TYR A 135 -11.09 2.78 29.49
N GLU A 136 -11.04 1.45 29.50
CA GLU A 136 -11.50 0.59 28.40
C GLU A 136 -12.99 0.71 28.09
N GLU A 137 -13.82 1.01 29.09
CA GLU A 137 -15.26 1.14 28.93
C GLU A 137 -15.63 2.46 28.23
N ARG A 138 -14.92 3.57 28.55
CA ARG A 138 -15.22 4.88 27.95
C ARG A 138 -14.71 5.04 26.52
N LEU A 139 -13.74 4.24 26.09
CA LEU A 139 -13.18 4.36 24.73
C LEU A 139 -14.25 4.16 23.66
N LYS A 140 -14.32 5.10 22.71
CA LYS A 140 -15.23 5.01 21.57
C LYS A 140 -14.89 3.79 20.71
N ARG A 141 -15.92 3.00 20.38
CA ARG A 141 -15.79 1.78 19.58
C ARG A 141 -16.21 2.01 18.13
N TYR A 142 -15.27 1.84 17.22
CA TYR A 142 -15.46 1.92 15.78
C TYR A 142 -15.74 0.53 15.24
N SER A 143 -16.90 0.34 14.59
CA SER A 143 -17.40 -0.98 14.20
C SER A 143 -17.27 -1.22 12.70
N SER A 144 -16.92 -2.44 12.32
CA SER A 144 -16.91 -2.88 10.92
C SER A 144 -18.31 -2.99 10.29
N ARG A 145 -19.38 -2.94 11.11
CA ARG A 145 -20.80 -3.17 10.76
C ARG A 145 -21.10 -4.59 10.25
N PHE A 146 -20.22 -5.17 9.46
CA PHE A 146 -20.34 -6.50 8.86
C PHE A 146 -19.15 -7.39 9.22
N ALA A 147 -19.30 -8.69 8.97
CA ALA A 147 -18.23 -9.65 9.26
C ALA A 147 -17.04 -9.43 8.32
N THR A 148 -15.84 -9.32 8.90
CA THR A 148 -14.59 -9.20 8.14
C THR A 148 -13.43 -9.94 8.81
N PRO A 149 -12.52 -10.56 8.03
CA PRO A 149 -11.24 -11.04 8.50
C PRO A 149 -10.10 -10.03 8.35
N LEU A 150 -10.32 -8.87 7.72
CA LEU A 150 -9.27 -7.93 7.32
C LEU A 150 -9.61 -6.47 7.69
N VAL A 151 -8.63 -5.80 8.28
CA VAL A 151 -8.72 -4.39 8.66
C VAL A 151 -7.37 -3.74 8.38
N ILE A 152 -7.35 -2.50 7.91
CA ILE A 152 -6.13 -1.70 7.86
C ILE A 152 -6.29 -0.44 8.69
N GLU A 153 -5.18 0.01 9.29
CA GLU A 153 -5.04 1.32 9.90
C GLU A 153 -3.99 2.12 9.12
N LEU A 154 -4.32 3.35 8.78
CA LEU A 154 -3.47 4.29 8.04
C LEU A 154 -3.30 5.58 8.85
N GLN A 155 -2.38 6.45 8.41
CA GLN A 155 -2.32 7.81 8.91
C GLN A 155 -3.69 8.51 8.76
N GLY A 156 -4.09 9.31 9.76
CA GLY A 156 -5.37 10.01 9.72
C GLY A 156 -5.49 10.97 8.54
N GLY A 157 -6.68 11.02 7.93
CA GLY A 157 -6.97 11.85 6.76
C GLY A 157 -6.77 11.15 5.40
N MET A 158 -6.26 9.92 5.38
CA MET A 158 -6.12 9.11 4.15
C MET A 158 -7.47 8.71 3.54
N ILE A 159 -8.52 8.50 4.34
CA ILE A 159 -9.88 8.26 3.86
C ILE A 159 -10.34 9.42 2.98
N GLU A 160 -10.16 10.66 3.44
CA GLU A 160 -10.53 11.85 2.68
C GLU A 160 -9.61 12.03 1.47
N LYS A 161 -8.29 11.96 1.67
CA LYS A 161 -7.28 12.17 0.63
C LYS A 161 -7.42 11.21 -0.54
N LEU A 162 -7.72 9.93 -0.28
CA LEU A 162 -7.86 8.90 -1.32
C LEU A 162 -9.33 8.69 -1.74
N GLY A 163 -10.28 9.35 -1.07
CA GLY A 163 -11.70 9.12 -1.30
C GLY A 163 -12.12 7.68 -0.99
N ILE A 164 -11.67 7.11 0.13
CA ILE A 164 -12.02 5.75 0.53
C ILE A 164 -13.50 5.68 0.92
N ASP A 165 -14.28 4.92 0.15
CA ASP A 165 -15.64 4.53 0.48
C ASP A 165 -15.92 3.09 -0.02
N GLU A 166 -17.16 2.62 0.11
CA GLU A 166 -17.57 1.26 -0.27
C GLU A 166 -17.43 0.93 -1.78
N SER A 167 -17.07 1.91 -2.63
CA SER A 167 -16.72 1.69 -4.04
C SER A 167 -15.25 1.33 -4.27
N VAL A 168 -14.39 1.58 -3.28
CA VAL A 168 -12.95 1.35 -3.37
C VAL A 168 -12.60 -0.12 -3.13
N VAL A 169 -11.65 -0.62 -3.93
CA VAL A 169 -11.10 -1.97 -3.84
C VAL A 169 -9.61 -1.89 -3.55
N LEU A 170 -9.18 -2.62 -2.54
CA LEU A 170 -7.80 -2.75 -2.13
C LEU A 170 -7.26 -4.09 -2.64
N LYS A 171 -5.99 -4.08 -3.07
CA LYS A 171 -5.28 -5.30 -3.44
C LYS A 171 -4.22 -5.60 -2.39
N VAL A 172 -4.46 -6.65 -1.61
CA VAL A 172 -3.52 -7.15 -0.59
C VAL A 172 -2.64 -8.23 -1.21
N TYR A 173 -1.33 -8.01 -1.21
CA TYR A 173 -0.38 -8.96 -1.79
C TYR A 173 0.10 -9.97 -0.74
N GLY A 174 0.23 -11.24 -1.15
CA GLY A 174 0.72 -12.30 -0.26
C GLY A 174 -0.25 -12.66 0.86
N LEU A 175 -1.55 -12.38 0.70
CA LEU A 175 -2.55 -12.64 1.73
C LEU A 175 -2.60 -14.13 2.13
N ASP A 176 -2.58 -15.06 1.17
CA ASP A 176 -2.59 -16.50 1.45
C ASP A 176 -1.43 -16.95 2.35
N ASP A 177 -0.25 -16.36 2.18
CA ASP A 177 0.92 -16.67 3.00
C ASP A 177 0.84 -15.99 4.38
N LEU A 178 0.23 -14.82 4.45
CA LEU A 178 -0.03 -14.11 5.69
C LEU A 178 -1.07 -14.87 6.54
N GLU A 179 -2.14 -15.37 5.93
CA GLU A 179 -3.20 -16.15 6.60
C GLU A 179 -2.67 -17.43 7.24
N LYS A 180 -1.73 -18.13 6.57
CA LYS A 180 -1.06 -19.32 7.13
C LYS A 180 -0.27 -19.03 8.43
N ARG A 181 0.11 -17.78 8.65
CA ARG A 181 0.90 -17.34 9.82
C ARG A 181 0.02 -16.81 10.96
N VAL A 182 -1.28 -16.65 10.73
CA VAL A 182 -2.23 -16.14 11.72
C VAL A 182 -2.32 -17.10 12.91
N LYS A 183 -2.27 -16.52 14.11
CA LYS A 183 -2.37 -17.20 15.40
C LYS A 183 -3.47 -16.59 16.25
#